data_AF-A0A7X9KXY0-F1
#
_entry.id   AF-A0A7X9KXY0-F1
#
_cell.length_a   1.000
_cell.length_b   1.000
_cell.length_c   1.000
_cell.angle_alpha   90.00
_cell.angle_beta   90.00
_cell.angle_gamma   90.00
#
_symmetry.space_group_name_H-M   'P 1'
#
loop_
_entity.id
_entity.type
_entity.pdbx_description
1 polymer ?
#
loop_
_entity_poly.entity_id
_entity_poly.type
_entity_poly.pdbx_seq_one_letter_code
_entity_poly.pdbx_strand_id
1 'polypeptide(L)'
;MRVFKLYYRLILNRKWTLIGSVVLLVLSLISWKDYGKNYIHEQFNPVIKNLRIGLVYEDEEDPVIQSFISHLESSATVMRVENNEEKMIDDVYNMKVDEIIVIPENYGKDLLTASLDPDMELPKLRRVTGLSIEVSLYIDQMISNYVGNFLVAALEVKDIESQQELTM
;
A
#
# COMPACT_ATOMS: atom_id res chain seq x y z
N MET A 1 53.64 -17.40 2.57
CA MET A 1 54.12 -16.08 3.07
C MET A 1 54.57 -15.07 2.02
N ARG A 2 55.18 -15.45 0.88
CA ARG A 2 55.59 -14.47 -0.16
C ARG A 2 54.42 -13.79 -0.89
N VAL A 3 53.39 -14.57 -1.24
CA VAL A 3 52.19 -14.06 -1.95
C VAL A 3 51.44 -13.03 -1.09
N PHE A 4 51.27 -13.32 0.20
CA PHE A 4 50.64 -12.40 1.15
C PHE A 4 51.41 -11.08 1.32
N LYS A 5 52.76 -11.15 1.40
CA LYS A 5 53.60 -9.94 1.44
C LYS A 5 53.50 -9.11 0.17
N LEU A 6 53.35 -9.76 -0.98
CA LEU A 6 53.18 -9.08 -2.27
C LEU A 6 51.82 -8.38 -2.34
N TYR A 7 50.76 -9.07 -1.92
CA TYR A 7 49.40 -8.54 -1.85
C TYR A 7 49.31 -7.34 -0.88
N TYR A 8 49.90 -7.48 0.30
CA TYR A 8 49.96 -6.41 1.30
C TYR A 8 50.71 -5.18 0.79
N ARG A 9 51.82 -5.38 0.07
CA ARG A 9 52.60 -4.27 -0.52
C ARG A 9 51.83 -3.58 -1.66
N LEU A 10 51.08 -4.33 -2.46
CA LEU A 10 50.20 -3.78 -3.50
C LEU A 10 49.07 -2.92 -2.90
N ILE A 11 48.44 -3.38 -1.83
CA ILE A 11 47.42 -2.63 -1.09
C ILE A 11 48.03 -1.36 -0.50
N LEU A 12 49.22 -1.42 0.12
CA LEU A 12 49.87 -0.25 0.70
C LEU A 12 50.27 0.80 -0.35
N ASN A 13 50.76 0.37 -1.52
CA ASN A 13 51.15 1.29 -2.59
C ASN A 13 49.93 1.97 -3.25
N ARG A 14 48.76 1.33 -3.21
CA ARG A 14 47.51 1.81 -3.80
C ARG A 14 46.45 2.20 -2.76
N LYS A 15 46.88 2.45 -1.51
CA LYS A 15 45.98 2.75 -0.38
C LYS A 15 45.06 3.94 -0.67
N TRP A 16 45.58 4.98 -1.32
CA TRP A 16 44.78 6.17 -1.67
C TRP A 16 43.73 5.89 -2.74
N THR A 17 44.04 5.09 -3.75
CA THR A 17 43.05 4.67 -4.75
C THR A 17 41.98 3.76 -4.15
N LEU A 18 42.36 2.85 -3.24
CA LEU A 18 41.41 2.00 -2.52
C LEU A 18 40.47 2.83 -1.64
N ILE A 19 41.00 3.77 -0.88
CA ILE A 19 40.20 4.69 -0.06
C ILE A 19 39.25 5.51 -0.94
N GLY A 20 39.74 6.05 -2.06
CA GLY A 20 38.91 6.79 -3.02
C GLY A 20 37.76 5.96 -3.58
N SER A 21 38.01 4.70 -3.96
CA SER A 21 36.97 3.77 -4.42
C SER A 21 35.93 3.47 -3.36
N VAL A 22 36.36 3.26 -2.11
CA VAL A 22 35.44 3.00 -0.98
C VAL A 22 34.57 4.22 -0.69
N VAL A 23 35.14 5.43 -0.70
CA VAL A 23 34.39 6.67 -0.51
C VAL A 23 33.36 6.87 -1.63
N LEU A 24 33.74 6.66 -2.88
CA LEU A 24 32.81 6.73 -4.02
C LEU A 24 31.66 5.73 -3.91
N LEU A 25 31.95 4.50 -3.45
CA LEU A 25 30.94 3.48 -3.23
C LEU A 25 29.98 3.87 -2.10
N VAL A 26 30.48 4.43 -1.00
CA VAL A 26 29.61 4.92 0.09
C VAL A 26 28.74 6.10 -0.38
N LEU A 27 29.31 7.04 -1.14
CA LEU A 27 28.56 8.18 -1.68
C LEU A 27 27.48 7.75 -2.69
N SER A 28 27.74 6.72 -3.51
CA SER A 28 26.73 6.18 -4.44
C SER A 28 25.59 5.47 -3.69
N LEU A 29 25.89 4.77 -2.59
CA LEU A 29 24.86 4.14 -1.75
C LEU A 29 23.98 5.17 -1.01
N ILE A 30 24.55 6.28 -0.56
CA ILE A 30 23.79 7.38 0.07
C ILE A 30 22.85 8.02 -0.96
N SER A 31 23.35 8.28 -2.17
CA SER A 31 22.55 8.83 -3.26
C SER A 31 21.37 7.92 -3.61
N TRP A 32 21.55 6.60 -3.60
CA TRP A 32 20.49 5.63 -3.89
C TRP A 32 19.35 5.63 -2.86
N LYS A 33 19.68 5.80 -1.57
CA LYS A 33 18.70 5.83 -0.48
C LYS A 33 17.72 7.00 -0.63
N ASP A 34 18.22 8.16 -1.06
CA ASP A 34 17.40 9.36 -1.24
C ASP A 34 16.73 9.41 -2.63
N TYR A 35 17.40 8.90 -3.69
CA TYR A 35 16.80 8.79 -5.02
C TYR A 35 15.58 7.86 -5.03
N GLY A 36 15.69 6.68 -4.42
CA GLY A 36 14.59 5.70 -4.42
C GLY A 36 13.34 6.19 -3.67
N LYS A 37 13.51 7.03 -2.64
CA LYS A 37 12.40 7.52 -1.83
C LYS A 37 11.65 8.68 -2.48
N ASN A 38 12.36 9.54 -3.22
CA ASN A 38 11.77 10.76 -3.80
C ASN A 38 11.35 10.58 -5.27
N TYR A 39 12.08 9.81 -6.09
CA TYR A 39 11.74 9.65 -7.51
C TYR A 39 10.56 8.71 -7.78
N ILE A 40 10.34 7.70 -6.93
CA ILE A 40 9.12 6.88 -7.02
C ILE A 40 7.91 7.78 -6.74
N HIS A 41 7.96 8.60 -5.70
CA HIS A 41 6.88 9.54 -5.37
C HIS A 41 6.64 10.60 -6.47
N GLU A 42 7.69 11.11 -7.12
CA GLU A 42 7.57 12.13 -8.17
C GLU A 42 7.08 11.59 -9.52
N GLN A 43 7.45 10.37 -9.93
CA GLN A 43 6.95 9.78 -11.18
C GLN A 43 5.46 9.38 -11.12
N PHE A 44 4.96 9.12 -9.91
CA PHE A 44 3.56 8.79 -9.64
C PHE A 44 2.69 10.06 -9.45
N ASN A 45 3.29 11.19 -9.07
CA ASN A 45 2.61 12.44 -8.72
C ASN A 45 1.70 13.06 -9.80
N PRO A 46 2.04 13.09 -11.11
CA PRO A 46 1.18 13.77 -12.08
C PRO A 46 -0.13 13.01 -12.41
N VAL A 47 -0.17 11.68 -12.21
CA VAL A 47 -1.38 10.86 -12.43
C VAL A 47 -2.24 10.79 -11.17
N ILE A 48 -1.62 10.76 -9.98
CA ILE A 48 -2.33 10.62 -8.70
C ILE A 48 -3.04 11.91 -8.27
N LYS A 49 -2.58 13.09 -8.73
CA LYS A 49 -3.05 14.39 -8.23
C LYS A 49 -4.55 14.66 -8.41
N ASN A 50 -5.25 13.81 -9.17
CA ASN A 50 -6.69 13.90 -9.38
C ASN A 50 -7.36 12.50 -9.45
N LEU A 51 -6.81 11.52 -8.73
CA LEU A 51 -7.36 10.17 -8.69
C LEU A 51 -8.80 10.19 -8.16
N ARG A 52 -9.73 9.63 -8.92
CA ARG A 52 -11.16 9.49 -8.57
C ARG A 52 -11.51 8.03 -8.40
N ILE A 53 -11.77 7.64 -7.15
CA ILE A 53 -12.13 6.27 -6.80
C ILE A 53 -13.65 6.22 -6.59
N GLY A 54 -14.32 5.36 -7.34
CA GLY A 54 -15.72 5.02 -7.10
C GLY A 54 -15.84 3.95 -6.02
N LEU A 55 -16.71 4.14 -5.04
CA LEU A 55 -17.00 3.13 -4.02
C LEU A 55 -18.45 2.67 -4.07
N VAL A 56 -18.64 1.37 -3.99
CA VAL A 56 -19.94 0.72 -3.78
C VAL A 56 -19.86 -0.05 -2.46
N TYR A 57 -20.71 0.32 -1.51
CA TYR A 57 -20.82 -0.33 -0.20
C TYR A 57 -22.25 -0.17 0.33
N GLU A 58 -22.71 -1.18 1.06
CA GLU A 58 -24.06 -1.24 1.63
C GLU A 58 -24.07 -0.95 3.13
N ASP A 59 -23.01 -1.36 3.85
CA ASP A 59 -22.88 -1.17 5.30
C ASP A 59 -22.34 0.22 5.65
N GLU A 60 -23.21 1.23 5.68
CA GLU A 60 -22.80 2.61 5.97
C GLU A 60 -22.33 2.83 7.41
N GLU A 61 -22.86 2.07 8.36
CA GLU A 61 -22.55 2.22 9.79
C GLU A 61 -21.31 1.44 10.25
N ASP A 62 -20.67 0.67 9.36
CA ASP A 62 -19.50 -0.14 9.71
C ASP A 62 -18.25 0.75 9.92
N PRO A 63 -17.66 0.77 11.13
CA PRO A 63 -16.48 1.60 11.43
C PRO A 63 -15.24 1.26 10.59
N VAL A 64 -15.09 0.00 10.17
CA VAL A 64 -13.98 -0.46 9.34
C VAL A 64 -14.13 0.09 7.93
N ILE A 65 -15.34 0.12 7.39
CA ILE A 65 -15.61 0.69 6.07
C ILE A 65 -15.40 2.21 6.10
N GLN A 66 -15.87 2.90 7.14
CA GLN A 66 -15.65 4.35 7.28
C GLN A 66 -14.16 4.71 7.43
N SER A 67 -13.41 3.92 8.20
CA SER A 67 -11.95 4.04 8.31
C SER A 67 -11.26 3.81 6.96
N PHE A 68 -11.69 2.80 6.20
CA PHE A 68 -11.18 2.52 4.87
C PHE A 68 -11.45 3.66 3.88
N ILE A 69 -12.67 4.20 3.87
CA ILE A 69 -13.04 5.38 3.07
C ILE A 69 -12.13 6.56 3.43
N SER A 70 -11.99 6.85 4.72
CA SER A 70 -11.14 7.95 5.20
C SER A 70 -9.68 7.79 4.78
N HIS A 71 -9.16 6.55 4.79
CA HIS A 71 -7.81 6.24 4.30
C HIS A 71 -7.66 6.52 2.80
N LEU A 72 -8.65 6.15 1.97
CA LEU A 72 -8.64 6.45 0.54
C LEU A 72 -8.74 7.96 0.26
N GLU A 73 -9.61 8.67 0.99
CA GLU A 73 -9.82 10.12 0.87
C GLU A 73 -8.57 10.95 1.22
N SER A 74 -7.64 10.38 2.01
CA SER A 74 -6.37 11.05 2.33
C SER A 74 -5.52 11.39 1.10
N SER A 75 -5.71 10.64 0.01
CA SER A 75 -4.86 10.69 -1.19
C SER A 75 -5.63 10.75 -2.51
N ALA A 76 -6.95 10.59 -2.49
CA ALA A 76 -7.80 10.53 -3.68
C ALA A 76 -9.17 11.19 -3.43
N THR A 77 -9.87 11.56 -4.51
CA THR A 77 -11.28 11.94 -4.43
C THR A 77 -12.12 10.67 -4.45
N VAL A 78 -12.82 10.40 -3.36
CA VAL A 78 -13.72 9.25 -3.26
C VAL A 78 -15.15 9.69 -3.60
N MET A 79 -15.83 8.92 -4.44
CA MET A 79 -17.22 9.18 -4.83
C MET A 79 -18.05 7.91 -4.67
N ARG A 80 -19.27 8.05 -4.17
CA ARG A 80 -20.20 6.94 -4.10
C ARG A 80 -20.76 6.64 -5.49
N VAL A 81 -20.74 5.36 -5.87
CA VAL A 81 -21.29 4.85 -7.13
C VAL A 81 -22.45 3.92 -6.82
N GLU A 82 -23.42 3.85 -7.72
CA GLU A 82 -24.57 2.96 -7.60
C GLU A 82 -24.15 1.51 -7.94
N ASN A 83 -24.70 0.53 -7.22
CA ASN A 83 -24.43 -0.89 -7.47
C ASN A 83 -25.17 -1.39 -8.73
N ASN A 84 -24.73 -0.94 -9.90
CA ASN A 84 -25.26 -1.36 -11.19
C ASN A 84 -24.08 -1.62 -12.15
N GLU A 85 -23.94 -2.87 -12.61
CA GLU A 85 -22.77 -3.30 -13.38
C GLU A 85 -22.57 -2.50 -14.67
N GLU A 86 -23.64 -2.26 -15.43
CA GLU A 86 -23.59 -1.52 -16.68
C GLU A 86 -23.16 -0.07 -16.44
N LYS A 87 -23.75 0.56 -15.41
CA LYS A 87 -23.42 1.94 -15.03
C LYS A 87 -21.99 2.08 -14.52
N MET A 88 -21.50 1.10 -13.75
CA MET A 88 -20.12 1.09 -13.25
C MET A 88 -19.12 0.99 -14.41
N ILE A 89 -19.37 0.12 -15.38
CA ILE A 89 -18.53 0.00 -16.58
C ILE A 89 -18.55 1.31 -17.37
N ASP A 90 -19.73 1.89 -17.58
CA ASP A 90 -19.87 3.17 -18.28
C ASP A 90 -19.17 4.32 -17.56
N ASP A 91 -19.24 4.39 -16.23
CA ASP A 91 -18.62 5.45 -15.45
C ASP A 91 -17.09 5.37 -15.49
N VAL A 92 -16.52 4.17 -15.48
CA VAL A 92 -15.07 3.94 -15.69
C VAL A 92 -14.67 4.23 -17.13
N TYR A 93 -15.44 3.77 -18.12
CA TYR A 93 -15.14 3.95 -19.54
C TYR A 93 -15.18 5.43 -19.96
N ASN A 94 -16.17 6.17 -19.46
CA ASN A 94 -16.31 7.61 -19.71
C ASN A 94 -15.37 8.46 -18.82
N MET A 95 -14.45 7.83 -18.08
CA MET A 95 -13.48 8.50 -17.21
C MET A 95 -14.16 9.43 -16.20
N LYS A 96 -15.35 9.08 -15.69
CA LYS A 96 -15.97 9.80 -14.56
C LYS A 96 -15.28 9.43 -13.25
N VAL A 97 -14.89 8.17 -13.13
CA VAL A 97 -14.03 7.57 -12.10
C VAL A 97 -12.91 6.83 -12.80
N ASP A 98 -11.76 6.70 -12.14
CA ASP A 98 -10.60 6.01 -12.72
C ASP A 98 -10.65 4.49 -12.41
N GLU A 99 -11.21 4.11 -11.26
CA GLU A 99 -11.47 2.73 -10.87
C GLU A 99 -12.63 2.68 -9.85
N ILE A 100 -13.41 1.59 -9.87
CA ILE A 100 -14.48 1.36 -8.89
C ILE A 100 -14.12 0.16 -8.02
N ILE A 101 -14.24 0.33 -6.71
CA ILE A 101 -14.10 -0.72 -5.70
C ILE A 101 -15.48 -1.06 -5.15
N VAL A 102 -15.84 -2.33 -5.23
CA VAL A 102 -17.07 -2.88 -4.68
C VAL A 102 -16.72 -3.65 -3.42
N ILE A 103 -17.16 -3.11 -2.29
CA ILE A 103 -17.00 -3.67 -0.95
C ILE A 103 -18.16 -4.64 -0.72
N PRO A 104 -17.91 -5.93 -0.46
CA PRO A 104 -18.97 -6.89 -0.16
C PRO A 104 -19.64 -6.56 1.18
N GLU A 105 -20.87 -7.03 1.37
CA GLU A 105 -21.54 -6.97 2.66
C GLU A 105 -20.70 -7.66 3.76
N ASN A 106 -20.76 -7.13 4.98
CA ASN A 106 -20.03 -7.60 6.16
C ASN A 106 -18.49 -7.57 6.04
N TYR A 107 -17.93 -6.84 5.08
CA TYR A 107 -16.48 -6.74 4.88
C TYR A 107 -15.69 -6.42 6.15
N GLY A 108 -16.18 -5.49 6.98
CA GLY A 108 -15.50 -5.10 8.22
C GLY A 108 -15.38 -6.24 9.23
N LYS A 109 -16.45 -7.02 9.41
CA LYS A 109 -16.47 -8.20 10.29
C LYS A 109 -15.58 -9.32 9.74
N ASP A 110 -15.64 -9.55 8.44
CA ASP A 110 -14.83 -10.59 7.79
C ASP A 110 -13.34 -10.25 7.88
N LEU A 111 -12.98 -8.98 7.70
CA LEU A 111 -11.61 -8.51 7.84
C LEU A 111 -11.11 -8.61 9.28
N LEU A 112 -11.95 -8.29 10.26
CA LEU A 112 -11.63 -8.47 11.68
C LEU A 112 -11.45 -9.94 12.02
N THR A 113 -12.32 -10.82 11.53
CA THR A 113 -12.21 -12.26 11.79
C THR A 113 -10.93 -12.84 11.19
N ALA A 114 -10.61 -12.48 9.94
CA ALA A 114 -9.36 -12.87 9.28
C ALA A 114 -8.11 -12.27 9.93
N SER A 115 -8.24 -11.17 10.71
CA SER A 115 -7.12 -10.63 11.48
C SER A 115 -6.76 -11.45 12.71
N LEU A 116 -7.72 -12.20 13.25
CA LEU A 116 -7.56 -13.05 14.43
C LEU A 116 -7.21 -14.49 14.06
N ASP A 117 -7.57 -14.94 12.86
CA ASP A 117 -7.28 -16.28 12.33
C ASP A 117 -6.32 -16.21 11.12
N PRO A 118 -5.04 -16.58 11.28
CA PRO A 118 -4.03 -16.55 10.22
C PRO A 118 -4.32 -17.47 9.03
N ASP A 119 -5.15 -18.51 9.21
CA ASP A 119 -5.45 -19.50 8.18
C ASP A 119 -6.69 -19.12 7.34
N MET A 120 -7.41 -18.06 7.73
CA MET A 120 -8.59 -17.58 7.01
C MET A 120 -8.22 -16.71 5.81
N GLU A 121 -8.90 -16.90 4.67
CA GLU A 121 -8.72 -16.03 3.50
C GLU A 121 -9.25 -14.61 3.78
N LEU A 122 -8.49 -13.60 3.37
CA LEU A 122 -8.92 -12.20 3.43
C LEU A 122 -10.15 -11.95 2.53
N PRO A 123 -11.12 -11.14 2.97
CA PRO A 123 -12.27 -10.80 2.15
C PRO A 123 -11.83 -10.08 0.86
N LYS A 124 -12.37 -10.53 -0.27
CA LYS A 124 -11.98 -10.05 -1.60
C LYS A 124 -12.84 -8.86 -2.01
N LEU A 125 -12.18 -7.76 -2.36
CA LEU A 125 -12.82 -6.61 -2.99
C LEU A 125 -12.98 -6.90 -4.49
N ARG A 126 -14.17 -6.63 -5.04
CA ARG A 126 -14.38 -6.68 -6.49
C ARG A 126 -14.02 -5.32 -7.09
N ARG A 127 -13.37 -5.31 -8.26
CA ARG A 127 -12.89 -4.08 -8.91
C ARG A 127 -13.36 -3.99 -10.34
N VAL A 128 -13.72 -2.78 -10.76
CA VAL A 128 -13.94 -2.41 -12.17
C VAL A 128 -12.84 -1.43 -12.54
N THR A 129 -11.83 -1.95 -13.23
CA THR A 129 -10.58 -1.24 -13.54
C THR A 129 -10.69 -0.44 -14.83
N GLY A 130 -10.15 0.78 -14.83
CA GLY A 130 -10.01 1.60 -16.03
C GLY A 130 -8.84 1.19 -16.93
N LEU A 131 -8.51 2.07 -17.88
CA LEU A 131 -7.49 1.80 -18.91
C LEU A 131 -6.04 1.95 -18.43
N SER A 132 -5.80 2.61 -17.28
CA SER A 132 -4.45 2.83 -16.76
C SER A 132 -4.07 1.79 -15.72
N ILE A 133 -3.04 1.00 -16.05
CA ILE A 133 -2.47 -0.01 -15.15
C ILE A 133 -1.78 0.66 -13.96
N GLU A 134 -1.15 1.82 -14.17
CA GLU A 134 -0.44 2.57 -13.14
C GLU A 134 -1.37 3.03 -12.02
N VAL A 135 -2.58 3.48 -12.39
CA VAL A 135 -3.63 3.85 -11.43
C VAL A 135 -4.05 2.64 -10.61
N SER A 136 -4.29 1.50 -11.26
CA SER A 136 -4.75 0.30 -10.57
C SER A 136 -3.71 -0.25 -9.59
N LEU A 137 -2.43 -0.22 -9.96
CA LEU A 137 -1.32 -0.60 -9.08
C LEU A 137 -1.20 0.35 -7.88
N TYR A 138 -1.45 1.64 -8.06
CA TYR A 138 -1.44 2.59 -6.96
C TYR A 138 -2.59 2.35 -5.98
N ILE A 139 -3.81 2.09 -6.50
CA ILE A 139 -4.97 1.70 -5.68
C ILE A 139 -4.69 0.40 -4.93
N ASP A 140 -4.09 -0.59 -5.59
CA ASP A 140 -3.70 -1.85 -4.95
C ASP A 140 -2.73 -1.62 -3.78
N GLN A 141 -1.77 -0.72 -3.94
CA GLN A 141 -0.88 -0.34 -2.85
C GLN A 141 -1.63 0.35 -1.71
N MET A 142 -2.60 1.23 -2.00
CA MET A 142 -3.42 1.90 -0.97
C MET A 142 -4.24 0.90 -0.16
N ILE A 143 -4.89 -0.06 -0.84
CA ILE A 143 -5.66 -1.14 -0.23
C ILE A 143 -4.74 -2.03 0.62
N SER A 144 -3.62 -2.48 0.06
CA SER A 144 -2.66 -3.34 0.74
C SER A 144 -2.09 -2.68 2.01
N ASN A 145 -1.75 -1.40 1.94
CA ASN A 145 -1.31 -0.63 3.10
C ASN A 145 -2.39 -0.55 4.18
N TYR A 146 -3.65 -0.29 3.79
CA TYR A 146 -4.76 -0.24 4.75
C TYR A 146 -4.95 -1.60 5.44
N VAL A 147 -5.12 -2.65 4.65
CA VAL A 147 -5.35 -4.02 5.16
C VAL A 147 -4.18 -4.46 6.03
N GLY A 148 -2.93 -4.27 5.58
CA GLY A 148 -1.75 -4.63 6.35
C GLY A 148 -1.68 -3.91 7.70
N ASN A 149 -1.93 -2.60 7.72
CA ASN A 149 -1.96 -1.82 8.97
C ASN A 149 -3.13 -2.23 9.87
N PHE A 150 -4.30 -2.52 9.29
CA PHE A 150 -5.45 -3.00 10.03
C PHE A 150 -5.16 -4.34 10.73
N LEU A 151 -4.58 -5.30 10.01
CA LEU A 151 -4.21 -6.60 10.57
C LEU A 151 -3.20 -6.46 11.72
N VAL A 152 -2.18 -5.62 11.57
CA VAL A 152 -1.21 -5.36 12.64
C VAL A 152 -1.89 -4.71 13.86
N ALA A 153 -2.70 -3.68 13.63
CA ALA A 153 -3.41 -3.00 14.71
C ALA A 153 -4.38 -3.94 15.45
N ALA A 154 -5.09 -4.80 14.73
CA ALA A 154 -6.01 -5.77 15.32
C ALA A 154 -5.27 -6.80 16.21
N LEU A 155 -4.07 -7.23 15.82
CA LEU A 155 -3.23 -8.12 16.62
C LEU A 155 -2.61 -7.45 17.87
N GLU A 156 -2.44 -6.13 17.86
CA GLU A 156 -1.93 -5.35 18.99
C GLU A 156 -2.97 -5.16 20.10
N VAL A 157 -4.26 -5.28 19.79
CA VAL A 157 -5.35 -5.27 20.78
C VAL A 157 -5.36 -6.62 21.52
N LYS A 158 -4.43 -6.76 22.49
CA LYS A 158 -4.54 -7.77 23.55
C LYS A 158 -5.77 -7.46 24.41
N ASP A 159 -6.61 -8.48 24.63
CA ASP A 159 -7.89 -8.52 25.35
C ASP A 159 -9.14 -8.07 24.56
N ILE A 160 -9.77 -9.03 23.88
CA ILE A 160 -11.23 -9.06 23.67
C ILE A 160 -11.83 -10.19 24.54
N GLU A 161 -11.36 -10.33 25.78
CA GLU A 161 -11.97 -11.22 26.77
C GLU A 161 -12.94 -10.47 27.73
N SER A 162 -13.49 -9.31 27.31
CA SER A 162 -14.51 -8.57 28.06
C SER A 162 -15.90 -8.54 27.39
N GLN A 163 -16.25 -9.54 26.58
CA GLN A 163 -17.63 -9.74 26.11
C GLN A 163 -18.64 -9.99 27.25
N GLN A 164 -18.20 -10.02 28.52
CA GLN A 164 -19.07 -10.07 29.69
C GLN A 164 -19.58 -8.71 30.18
N GLU A 165 -19.09 -7.58 29.66
CA GLU A 165 -19.52 -6.23 30.10
C GLU A 165 -20.55 -5.54 29.19
N LEU A 166 -20.90 -6.13 28.04
CA LEU A 166 -21.94 -5.59 27.14
C LEU A 166 -23.35 -6.14 27.40
N THR A 167 -23.55 -6.90 28.48
CA THR A 167 -24.87 -7.47 28.86
C THR A 167 -25.29 -7.20 30.31
N MET A 168 -24.74 -6.16 30.97
CA MET A 168 -25.33 -5.60 32.19
C MET A 168 -25.98 -4.23 31.95
#